data_AF-A0A7K0U4S2-F1
#
_entry.id   AF-A0A7K0U4S2-F1
#
_cell.length_a   1.000
_cell.length_b   1.000
_cell.length_c   1.000
_cell.angle_alpha   90.00
_cell.angle_beta   90.00
_cell.angle_gamma   90.00
#
_symmetry.space_group_name_H-M   'P 1'
#
loop_
_entity.id
_entity.type
_entity.pdbx_description
1 polymer ?
#
loop_
_entity_poly.entity_id
_entity_poly.type
_entity_poly.pdbx_seq_one_letter_code
_entity_poly.pdbx_strand_id
1 'polypeptide(L)'
;MWVFLSSDCLFFGAFITTYLLYRNRNVAGPTPRSLYNIPFTSVTSFILLMSSLTMVLALAAIQRGDHRRFRVWVLATAAFGMLFIGGQVFEFTEFYREGLTLSTNVSGSIFFVATGIHGLHVTIGIIWLLSLWGMSAQGKLGKERSEAVEISGLYWHFVDVVWIVIFAVVYLIPT
;
A
#
# COMPACT_ATOMS: atom_id res chain seq x y z
N MET A 1 3.51 18.66 2.93
CA MET A 1 3.47 17.18 2.86
C MET A 1 3.15 16.55 4.22
N TRP A 2 3.92 16.79 5.27
CA TRP A 2 3.70 16.18 6.60
C TRP A 2 2.29 16.37 7.17
N VAL A 3 1.69 17.55 7.04
CA VAL A 3 0.30 17.79 7.48
C VAL A 3 -0.72 16.90 6.74
N PHE A 4 -0.50 16.68 5.43
CA PHE A 4 -1.34 15.79 4.63
C PHE A 4 -1.18 14.33 5.08
N LEU A 5 0.06 13.87 5.29
CA LEU A 5 0.34 12.53 5.81
C LEU A 5 -0.26 12.32 7.22
N SER A 6 -0.20 13.33 8.08
CA SER A 6 -0.84 13.28 9.40
C SER A 6 -2.36 13.17 9.30
N SER A 7 -2.99 13.86 8.34
CA SER A 7 -4.42 13.74 8.08
C SER A 7 -4.79 12.34 7.62
N ASP A 8 -4.03 11.75 6.69
CA ASP A 8 -4.26 10.37 6.25
C ASP A 8 -4.03 9.37 7.38
N CYS A 9 -3.06 9.63 8.27
CA CYS A 9 -2.82 8.79 9.45
C CYS A 9 -4.04 8.75 10.37
N LEU A 10 -4.67 9.91 10.62
CA LEU A 10 -5.91 9.99 11.40
C LEU A 10 -7.08 9.32 10.67
N PHE A 11 -7.16 9.48 9.35
CA PHE A 11 -8.17 8.83 8.51
C PHE A 11 -8.09 7.30 8.63
N PHE A 12 -6.93 6.69 8.37
CA PHE A 12 -6.73 5.25 8.53
C PHE A 12 -6.87 4.80 9.99
N GLY A 13 -6.41 5.62 10.95
CA GLY A 13 -6.57 5.36 12.38
C GLY A 13 -8.03 5.22 12.80
N ALA A 14 -8.94 6.02 12.25
CA ALA A 14 -10.37 5.91 12.50
C ALA A 14 -10.95 4.59 11.96
N PHE A 15 -10.55 4.16 10.76
CA PHE A 15 -10.95 2.87 10.19
C PHE A 15 -10.45 1.68 11.03
N ILE A 16 -9.17 1.70 11.41
CA ILE A 16 -8.57 0.64 12.24
C ILE A 16 -9.24 0.57 13.62
N THR A 17 -9.49 1.72 14.24
CA THR A 17 -10.19 1.79 15.54
C THR A 17 -11.61 1.24 15.43
N THR A 18 -12.34 1.61 14.37
CA THR A 18 -13.70 1.10 14.13
C THR A 18 -13.69 -0.40 13.89
N TYR A 19 -12.73 -0.92 13.12
CA TYR A 19 -12.54 -2.36 12.95
C TYR A 19 -12.30 -3.06 14.29
N LEU A 20 -11.41 -2.53 15.14
CA LEU A 20 -11.12 -3.08 16.47
C LEU A 20 -12.31 -3.04 17.44
N LEU A 21 -13.22 -2.08 17.31
CA LEU A 21 -14.44 -2.02 18.13
C LEU A 21 -15.50 -3.03 17.67
N TYR A 22 -15.62 -3.25 16.36
CA TYR A 22 -16.63 -4.14 15.78
C TYR A 22 -16.14 -5.57 15.53
N ARG A 23 -14.82 -5.85 15.65
CA ARG A 23 -14.23 -7.19 15.43
C ARG A 23 -14.83 -8.30 16.29
N ASN A 24 -15.31 -7.98 17.50
CA ASN A 24 -15.89 -8.95 18.45
C ASN A 24 -17.43 -8.93 18.48
N ARG A 25 -18.08 -8.07 17.67
CA ARG A 25 -19.55 -7.95 17.61
C ARG A 25 -20.16 -8.62 16.37
N ASN A 26 -19.53 -9.69 15.89
CA ASN A 26 -20.02 -10.43 14.73
C ASN A 26 -21.34 -11.14 15.08
N VAL A 27 -22.43 -10.69 14.44
CA VAL A 27 -23.73 -11.35 14.45
C VAL A 27 -23.68 -12.45 13.39
N ALA A 28 -23.57 -13.71 13.81
CA ALA A 28 -23.79 -14.94 13.04
C ALA A 28 -23.43 -14.90 11.53
N GLY A 29 -22.15 -15.10 11.19
CA GLY A 29 -21.67 -15.29 9.83
C GLY A 29 -20.36 -16.10 9.80
N PRO A 30 -19.99 -16.72 8.66
CA PRO A 30 -18.80 -17.56 8.56
C PRO A 30 -17.56 -16.78 8.99
N THR A 31 -16.76 -17.38 9.87
CA THR A 31 -15.58 -16.74 10.44
C THR A 31 -14.52 -16.63 9.35
N PRO A 32 -13.94 -15.45 9.08
CA PRO A 32 -12.92 -15.25 8.03
C PRO A 32 -11.63 -16.11 8.16
N ARG A 33 -11.49 -16.87 9.26
CA ARG A 33 -10.33 -17.69 9.62
C ARG A 33 -9.93 -18.74 8.56
N SER A 34 -10.84 -19.23 7.71
CA SER A 34 -10.52 -20.28 6.73
C SER A 34 -10.09 -19.76 5.35
N LEU A 35 -10.18 -18.45 5.10
CA LEU A 35 -10.04 -17.86 3.77
C LEU A 35 -8.77 -17.00 3.62
N TYR A 36 -8.15 -16.62 4.73
CA TYR A 36 -6.90 -15.87 4.70
C TYR A 36 -5.74 -16.79 4.35
N ASN A 37 -5.27 -16.72 3.10
CA ASN A 37 -4.00 -17.31 2.70
C ASN A 37 -2.83 -16.49 3.26
N ILE A 38 -2.59 -16.62 4.58
CA ILE A 38 -1.51 -15.94 5.31
C ILE A 38 -0.14 -16.03 4.59
N PRO A 39 0.26 -17.17 3.96
CA PRO A 39 1.51 -17.23 3.22
C PRO A 39 1.55 -16.29 2.01
N PHE A 40 0.44 -16.20 1.27
CA PHE A 40 0.33 -15.36 0.08
C PHE A 40 0.35 -13.87 0.44
N THR A 41 -0.45 -13.46 1.43
CA THR A 41 -0.49 -12.08 1.92
C THR A 41 0.84 -11.65 2.54
N SER A 42 1.53 -12.56 3.23
CA SER A 42 2.85 -12.28 3.81
C SER A 42 3.90 -12.03 2.73
N VAL A 43 3.86 -12.81 1.63
CA VAL A 43 4.77 -12.63 0.49
C VAL A 43 4.50 -11.31 -0.23
N THR A 44 3.24 -10.97 -0.52
CA THR A 44 2.91 -9.68 -1.17
C THR A 44 3.25 -8.48 -0.28
N SER A 45 3.07 -8.60 1.04
CA SER A 45 3.49 -7.59 2.02
C SER A 45 5.01 -7.46 2.07
N PHE A 46 5.75 -8.56 2.03
CA PHE A 46 7.22 -8.54 1.97
C PHE A 46 7.74 -7.88 0.69
N ILE A 47 7.07 -8.13 -0.45
CA ILE A 47 7.38 -7.47 -1.72
C ILE A 47 7.19 -5.96 -1.61
N LEU A 48 6.14 -5.52 -0.94
CA LEU A 48 5.88 -4.10 -0.70
C LEU A 48 6.96 -3.46 0.20
N LEU A 49 7.41 -4.16 1.26
CA LEU A 49 8.56 -3.71 2.06
C LEU A 49 9.85 -3.60 1.24
N MET A 50 10.10 -4.53 0.33
CA MET A 50 11.24 -4.47 -0.59
C MET A 50 11.12 -3.30 -1.57
N SER A 51 9.90 -2.91 -1.96
CA SER A 51 9.63 -1.72 -2.76
C SER A 51 10.04 -0.42 -2.06
N SER A 52 9.84 -0.35 -0.74
CA SER A 52 10.32 0.75 0.09
C SER A 52 11.84 0.92 -0.03
N LEU A 53 12.59 -0.17 0.04
CA LEU A 53 14.05 -0.14 -0.10
C LEU A 53 14.48 0.36 -1.48
N THR A 54 13.82 -0.10 -2.55
CA THR A 54 14.13 0.36 -3.91
C THR A 54 13.84 1.85 -4.10
N MET A 55 12.83 2.39 -3.40
CA MET A 55 12.55 3.83 -3.44
C MET A 55 13.66 4.67 -2.78
N VAL A 56 14.21 4.22 -1.65
CA VAL A 56 15.36 4.90 -1.01
C VAL A 56 16.58 4.87 -1.94
N LEU A 57 16.83 3.74 -2.60
CA LEU A 57 17.92 3.61 -3.57
C LEU A 57 17.71 4.51 -4.79
N ALA A 58 16.46 4.71 -5.23
CA ALA A 58 16.12 5.69 -6.26
C ALA A 58 16.46 7.12 -5.82
N LEU A 59 16.06 7.51 -4.61
CA LEU A 59 16.36 8.84 -4.06
C LEU A 59 17.88 9.06 -3.93
N ALA A 60 18.62 8.06 -3.44
CA ALA A 60 20.07 8.13 -3.35
C ALA A 60 20.74 8.27 -4.74
N ALA A 61 20.19 7.60 -5.76
CA ALA A 61 20.70 7.71 -7.12
C ALA A 61 20.49 9.10 -7.73
N ILE A 62 19.31 9.72 -7.53
CA ILE A 62 19.04 11.07 -8.06
C ILE A 62 19.87 12.14 -7.33
N GLN A 63 20.09 12.00 -6.02
CA GLN A 63 20.97 12.89 -5.25
C GLN A 63 22.43 12.84 -5.73
N ARG A 64 22.89 11.66 -6.18
CA ARG A 64 24.21 11.46 -6.80
C ARG A 64 24.28 11.93 -8.27
N GLY A 65 23.17 12.36 -8.85
CA GLY A 65 23.07 12.74 -10.27
C GLY A 65 23.06 11.55 -11.24
N ASP A 66 22.91 10.31 -10.76
CA ASP A 66 22.84 9.12 -11.60
C ASP A 66 21.40 8.86 -12.06
N HIS A 67 21.01 9.54 -13.13
CA HIS A 67 19.68 9.42 -13.72
C HIS A 67 19.39 8.01 -14.27
N ARG A 68 20.41 7.25 -14.68
CA ARG A 68 20.21 5.90 -15.21
C ARG A 68 19.80 4.95 -14.09
N ARG A 69 20.50 4.98 -12.96
CA ARG A 69 20.14 4.17 -11.79
C ARG A 69 18.81 4.59 -11.20
N PHE A 70 18.54 5.90 -11.12
CA PHE A 70 17.24 6.40 -10.69
C PHE A 70 16.09 5.77 -11.48
N ARG A 71 16.17 5.76 -12.81
CA ARG A 71 15.12 5.18 -13.67
C ARG A 71 14.90 3.69 -13.41
N VAL A 72 15.97 2.92 -13.20
CA VAL A 72 15.88 1.48 -12.91
C VAL A 72 15.20 1.25 -11.56
N TRP A 73 15.61 1.98 -10.52
CA TRP A 73 15.04 1.82 -9.18
C TRP A 73 13.58 2.26 -9.09
N VAL A 74 13.20 3.37 -9.74
CA VAL A 74 11.79 3.81 -9.78
C VAL A 74 10.91 2.81 -10.51
N LEU A 75 11.37 2.23 -11.63
CA LEU A 75 10.63 1.17 -12.30
C LEU A 75 10.50 -0.09 -11.44
N ALA A 76 11.55 -0.45 -10.70
CA ALA A 76 11.51 -1.58 -9.77
C ALA A 76 10.46 -1.34 -8.67
N THR A 77 10.45 -0.15 -8.05
CA THR A 77 9.43 0.24 -7.06
C THR A 77 8.01 0.18 -7.64
N ALA A 78 7.82 0.73 -8.84
CA ALA A 78 6.52 0.69 -9.52
C ALA A 78 6.08 -0.76 -9.85
N ALA A 79 7.01 -1.62 -10.27
CA ALA A 79 6.73 -3.03 -10.55
C ALA A 79 6.32 -3.80 -9.30
N PHE A 80 7.01 -3.59 -8.17
CA PHE A 80 6.61 -4.19 -6.90
C PHE A 80 5.26 -3.69 -6.41
N GLY A 81 4.96 -2.40 -6.56
CA GLY A 81 3.64 -1.84 -6.28
C GLY A 81 2.54 -2.47 -7.14
N MET A 82 2.78 -2.67 -8.45
CA MET A 82 1.82 -3.33 -9.34
C MET A 82 1.59 -4.79 -8.95
N LEU A 83 2.65 -5.52 -8.57
CA LEU A 83 2.55 -6.90 -8.08
C LEU A 83 1.69 -6.95 -6.80
N PHE A 84 1.91 -6.03 -5.87
CA PHE A 84 1.12 -5.91 -4.66
C PHE A 84 -0.38 -5.68 -4.96
N ILE A 85 -0.71 -4.75 -5.86
CA ILE A 85 -2.10 -4.52 -6.27
C ILE A 85 -2.70 -5.76 -6.93
N GLY A 86 -1.94 -6.45 -7.79
CA GLY A 86 -2.38 -7.72 -8.39
C GLY A 86 -2.71 -8.77 -7.34
N GLY A 87 -1.87 -8.88 -6.30
CA GLY A 87 -2.13 -9.75 -5.14
C GLY A 87 -3.38 -9.36 -4.37
N GLN A 88 -3.59 -8.06 -4.10
CA GLN A 88 -4.80 -7.56 -3.43
C GLN A 88 -6.08 -7.86 -4.23
N VAL A 89 -6.06 -7.64 -5.55
CA VAL A 89 -7.22 -7.94 -6.42
C VAL A 89 -7.53 -9.44 -6.43
N PHE A 90 -6.50 -10.29 -6.41
CA PHE A 90 -6.68 -11.74 -6.32
C PHE A 90 -7.35 -12.14 -5.00
N GLU A 91 -6.86 -11.63 -3.86
CA GLU A 91 -7.48 -11.87 -2.55
C GLU A 91 -8.93 -11.39 -2.49
N PHE A 92 -9.21 -10.19 -3.01
CA PHE A 92 -10.58 -9.68 -3.06
C PHE A 92 -11.52 -10.54 -3.92
N THR A 93 -11.01 -11.07 -5.03
CA THR A 93 -11.79 -11.95 -5.91
C THR A 93 -12.10 -13.27 -5.21
N GLU A 94 -11.15 -13.81 -4.45
CA GLU A 94 -11.35 -15.03 -3.66
C GLU A 94 -12.38 -14.81 -2.55
N PHE A 95 -12.26 -13.71 -1.78
CA PHE A 95 -13.25 -13.37 -0.75
C PHE A 95 -14.66 -13.18 -1.32
N TYR A 96 -14.77 -12.57 -2.51
CA TYR A 96 -16.06 -12.42 -3.19
C TYR A 96 -16.65 -13.77 -3.60
N ARG A 97 -15.83 -14.70 -4.12
CA ARG A 97 -16.25 -16.05 -4.52
C ARG A 97 -16.69 -16.90 -3.34
N GLU A 98 -16.07 -16.72 -2.18
CA GLU A 98 -16.38 -17.45 -0.95
C GLU A 98 -17.53 -16.83 -0.14
N GLY A 99 -18.19 -15.80 -0.68
CA GLY A 99 -19.41 -15.23 -0.13
C GLY A 99 -19.21 -14.16 0.94
N LEU A 100 -17.96 -13.73 1.22
CA LEU A 100 -17.68 -12.56 2.05
C LEU A 100 -17.97 -11.30 1.23
N THR A 101 -19.21 -10.81 1.34
CA THR A 101 -19.66 -9.60 0.67
C THR A 101 -19.65 -8.42 1.66
N LEU A 102 -19.56 -7.19 1.14
CA LEU A 102 -19.73 -5.93 1.89
C LEU A 102 -20.99 -5.89 2.77
N SER A 103 -21.97 -6.77 2.53
CA SER A 103 -23.26 -6.79 3.24
C SER A 103 -23.41 -7.95 4.23
N THR A 104 -22.48 -8.91 4.29
CA THR A 104 -22.62 -10.10 5.15
C THR A 104 -22.12 -9.88 6.57
N ASN A 105 -21.14 -8.99 6.79
CA ASN A 105 -20.62 -8.72 8.13
C ASN A 105 -19.98 -7.32 8.22
N VAL A 106 -20.34 -6.55 9.25
CA VAL A 106 -19.86 -5.18 9.49
C VAL A 106 -18.34 -5.12 9.59
N SER A 107 -17.70 -6.14 10.18
CA SER A 107 -16.24 -6.24 10.27
C SER A 107 -15.58 -6.44 8.89
N GLY A 108 -16.20 -7.23 8.03
CA GLY A 108 -15.77 -7.42 6.64
C GLY A 108 -15.89 -6.14 5.82
N SER A 109 -17.00 -5.41 5.93
CA SER A 109 -17.19 -4.16 5.19
C SER A 109 -16.12 -3.12 5.50
N ILE A 110 -15.79 -2.96 6.78
CA ILE A 110 -14.74 -2.03 7.23
C ILE A 110 -13.37 -2.48 6.69
N PHE A 111 -13.09 -3.78 6.71
CA PHE A 111 -11.87 -4.34 6.11
C PHE A 111 -11.77 -4.00 4.63
N PHE A 112 -12.79 -4.33 3.82
CA PHE A 112 -12.81 -4.07 2.37
C PHE A 112 -12.63 -2.58 2.04
N VAL A 113 -13.26 -1.68 2.81
CA VAL A 113 -13.11 -0.24 2.59
C VAL A 113 -11.71 0.23 2.98
N ALA A 114 -11.17 -0.22 4.11
CA ALA A 114 -9.84 0.18 4.57
C ALA A 114 -8.74 -0.30 3.60
N THR A 115 -8.76 -1.57 3.20
CA THR A 115 -7.79 -2.12 2.25
C THR A 115 -8.01 -1.61 0.83
N GLY A 116 -9.26 -1.38 0.42
CA GLY A 116 -9.58 -0.78 -0.87
C GLY A 116 -9.06 0.64 -1.02
N ILE A 117 -9.27 1.50 0.00
CA ILE A 117 -8.72 2.86 -0.01
C ILE A 117 -7.20 2.82 0.03
N HIS A 118 -6.60 1.92 0.79
CA HIS A 118 -5.16 1.72 0.77
C HIS A 118 -4.66 1.34 -0.64
N GLY A 119 -5.31 0.39 -1.31
CA GLY A 119 -4.99 0.02 -2.70
C GLY A 119 -5.09 1.19 -3.68
N LEU A 120 -6.07 2.09 -3.48
CA LEU A 120 -6.16 3.33 -4.26
C LEU A 120 -4.96 4.26 -4.01
N HIS A 121 -4.53 4.42 -2.75
CA HIS A 121 -3.33 5.21 -2.42
C HIS A 121 -2.07 4.64 -3.09
N VAL A 122 -1.89 3.31 -3.05
CA VAL A 122 -0.77 2.65 -3.76
C VAL A 122 -0.86 2.91 -5.26
N THR A 123 -2.06 2.82 -5.86
CA THR A 123 -2.27 3.09 -7.30
C THR A 123 -1.88 4.52 -7.68
N ILE A 124 -2.32 5.51 -6.89
CA ILE A 124 -1.97 6.93 -7.07
C ILE A 124 -0.45 7.10 -6.94
N GLY A 125 0.17 6.45 -5.96
CA GLY A 125 1.63 6.43 -5.82
C GLY A 125 2.33 5.89 -7.07
N ILE A 126 1.85 4.80 -7.65
CA ILE A 126 2.46 4.18 -8.85
C ILE A 126 2.39 5.15 -10.02
N ILE A 127 1.23 5.78 -10.23
CA ILE A 127 1.03 6.79 -11.28
C ILE A 127 2.01 7.96 -11.08
N TRP A 128 2.21 8.40 -9.84
CA TRP A 128 3.17 9.46 -9.52
C TRP A 128 4.61 9.02 -9.83
N LEU A 129 5.02 7.82 -9.42
CA LEU A 129 6.35 7.27 -9.72
C LEU A 129 6.61 7.13 -11.22
N LEU A 130 5.63 6.63 -11.98
CA LEU A 130 5.71 6.53 -13.44
C LEU A 130 5.79 7.90 -14.11
N SER A 131 5.09 8.90 -13.55
CA SER A 131 5.18 10.28 -14.02
C SER A 131 6.58 10.87 -13.79
N LEU A 132 7.18 10.64 -12.62
CA LEU A 132 8.57 11.03 -12.32
C LEU A 132 9.55 10.31 -13.25
N TRP A 133 9.34 9.03 -13.52
CA TRP A 133 10.14 8.28 -14.49
C TRP A 133 10.05 8.88 -15.90
N GLY A 134 8.85 9.22 -16.38
CA GLY A 134 8.65 9.86 -17.68
C GLY A 134 9.33 11.22 -17.78
N MET A 135 9.30 12.01 -16.71
CA MET A 135 10.02 13.29 -16.63
C MET A 135 11.54 13.11 -16.62
N SER A 136 12.05 12.03 -16.02
CA SER A 136 13.46 11.64 -16.08
C SER A 136 13.90 11.26 -17.49
N ALA A 137 13.05 10.54 -18.23
CA ALA A 137 13.33 10.11 -19.59
C ALA A 137 13.41 11.30 -20.56
N GLN A 138 12.64 12.37 -20.31
CA GLN A 138 12.69 13.62 -21.07
C GLN A 138 13.87 14.53 -20.71
N GLY A 139 14.74 14.14 -19.76
CA GLY A 139 15.88 14.95 -19.33
C GLY A 139 15.52 16.18 -18.51
N LYS A 140 14.26 16.31 -18.07
CA LYS A 140 13.75 17.48 -17.31
C LYS A 140 13.90 17.37 -15.79
N LEU A 141 14.51 16.29 -15.29
CA LEU A 141 14.83 16.13 -13.87
C LEU A 141 16.25 16.62 -13.59
N GLY A 142 16.39 17.91 -13.28
CA GLY A 142 17.58 18.46 -12.63
C GLY A 142 17.56 18.27 -11.11
N LYS A 143 18.68 18.57 -10.43
CA LYS A 143 18.81 18.54 -8.95
C LYS A 143 17.70 19.32 -8.24
N GLU A 144 17.20 20.38 -8.87
CA GLU A 144 16.12 21.24 -8.36
C GLU A 144 14.76 20.51 -8.19
N ARG A 145 14.55 19.36 -8.87
CA ARG A 145 13.38 18.50 -8.69
C ARG A 145 13.64 17.29 -7.79
N SER A 146 14.79 17.23 -7.13
CA SER A 146 15.08 16.19 -6.12
C SER A 146 14.10 16.25 -4.96
N GLU A 147 13.61 17.44 -4.60
CA GLU A 147 12.57 17.61 -3.58
C GLU A 147 11.27 16.91 -3.96
N ALA A 148 10.86 16.94 -5.24
CA ALA A 148 9.66 16.25 -5.70
C ALA A 148 9.80 14.72 -5.60
N VAL A 149 11.01 14.20 -5.83
CA VAL A 149 11.31 12.77 -5.66
C VAL A 149 11.30 12.39 -4.17
N GLU A 150 11.84 13.24 -3.31
CA GLU A 150 11.82 13.04 -1.86
C GLU A 150 10.40 13.04 -1.31
N ILE A 151 9.56 14.00 -1.72
CA ILE A 151 8.14 14.08 -1.37
C ILE A 151 7.39 12.82 -1.81
N SER A 152 7.63 12.35 -3.04
CA SER A 152 7.04 11.11 -3.54
C SER A 152 7.53 9.88 -2.76
N GLY A 153 8.80 9.85 -2.36
CA GLY A 153 9.35 8.80 -1.51
C GLY A 153 8.72 8.78 -0.13
N LEU A 154 8.55 9.93 0.52
CA LEU A 154 7.85 10.05 1.81
C LEU A 154 6.41 9.56 1.73
N TYR A 155 5.69 9.88 0.64
CA TYR A 155 4.35 9.34 0.40
C TYR A 155 4.36 7.82 0.30
N TRP A 156 5.29 7.26 -0.49
CA TRP A 156 5.41 5.81 -0.68
C TRP A 156 5.70 5.09 0.65
N HIS A 157 6.66 5.59 1.42
CA HIS A 157 6.98 5.05 2.75
C HIS A 157 5.80 5.12 3.71
N PHE A 158 5.04 6.21 3.68
CA PHE A 158 3.86 6.35 4.52
C PHE A 158 2.80 5.29 4.18
N VAL A 159 2.53 5.10 2.88
CA VAL A 159 1.60 4.06 2.41
C VAL A 159 2.08 2.69 2.89
N ASP A 160 3.37 2.37 2.77
CA ASP A 160 3.92 1.10 3.26
C ASP A 160 3.72 0.92 4.78
N VAL A 161 3.96 1.96 5.59
CA VAL A 161 3.76 1.91 7.05
C VAL A 161 2.31 1.65 7.41
N VAL A 162 1.35 2.31 6.73
CA VAL A 162 -0.09 2.06 6.93
C VAL A 162 -0.42 0.60 6.64
N TRP A 163 0.15 0.02 5.57
CA TRP A 163 -0.06 -1.39 5.25
C TRP A 163 0.45 -2.33 6.34
N ILE A 164 1.64 -2.08 6.90
CA ILE A 164 2.19 -2.88 7.99
C ILE A 164 1.23 -2.92 9.18
N VAL A 165 0.63 -1.78 9.53
CA VAL A 165 -0.32 -1.69 10.64
C VAL A 165 -1.62 -2.45 10.32
N ILE A 166 -2.16 -2.27 9.11
CA ILE A 166 -3.37 -3.00 8.65
C ILE A 166 -3.10 -4.50 8.66
N PHE A 167 -1.97 -4.94 8.11
CA PHE A 167 -1.57 -6.34 8.07
C PHE A 167 -1.41 -6.92 9.47
N ALA A 168 -0.72 -6.22 10.37
CA ALA A 168 -0.54 -6.65 11.75
C ALA A 168 -1.89 -6.80 12.48
N VAL A 169 -2.77 -5.81 12.37
CA VAL A 169 -4.05 -5.79 13.10
C VAL A 169 -5.07 -6.78 12.52
N VAL A 170 -5.13 -6.92 11.21
CA VAL A 170 -6.17 -7.71 10.53
C VAL A 170 -5.74 -9.16 10.33
N TYR A 171 -4.50 -9.41 9.90
CA TYR A 171 -4.04 -10.76 9.53
C TYR A 171 -3.29 -11.47 10.66
N LEU A 172 -2.58 -10.72 11.51
CA LEU A 172 -1.62 -11.27 12.47
C LEU A 172 -2.19 -11.42 13.89
N ILE A 173 -3.16 -10.58 14.28
CA ILE A 173 -3.89 -10.75 15.54
C ILE A 173 -5.07 -11.69 15.26
N PRO A 174 -5.00 -12.97 15.66
CA PRO A 174 -6.12 -13.88 15.50
C PRO A 174 -7.25 -13.42 16.44
N THR A 175 -8.49 -13.39 15.96
CA THR A 175 -9.63 -13.75 16.82
C THR A 175 -9.61 -15.24 17.02
#